data_AF-A0A812QU42-F1
#
_entry.id   AF-A0A812QU42-F1
#
_cell.length_a   1.000
_cell.length_b   1.000
_cell.length_c   1.000
_cell.angle_alpha   90.00
_cell.angle_beta   90.00
_cell.angle_gamma   90.00
#
_symmetry.space_group_name_H-M   'P 1'
#
loop_
_entity.id
_entity.type
_entity.pdbx_description
1 polymer ?
#
loop_
_entity_poly.entity_id
_entity_poly.type
_entity_poly.pdbx_seq_one_letter_code
_entity_poly.pdbx_strand_id
1 'polypeptide(L)'
;MKASRLLSALLLIGAASARGSATVSVSVIALGVVGVSGRSRRRRAQTVCDEVPVVVEDGPQKQCTPVTRKRTALRNVTKFKDGMKNVTIFEKATRYVNRTEWVEYQLPLEDFFPEAKQQIIKETRESLRDLTSASLSTETPVPFNSSEGGAEAIVTWGPSQAAKSTMVCQLKKSKDAACPEVGDGSGESTTATPRLWETIIGYVCDTPGGLDTQLRFSAEDVGRWVATALAEGGVRRVKFLVFDSMSNDLMLLRETLSALFTSFGTDAKHGTIVVASKVNLAPGRAKRISLLRDVMETQGMKELVEWNGPDLHQQSLEDLRAALERVPSVPVAALDDLWERQERRAKELFDSQLPRWKDVQMEIAEDYLENRTVEEPYNISYTEEEPYEELYESEDCSWAPVKKTAWKKECRIVKL
;
A
#
# COMPACT_ATOMS: atom_id res chain seq x y z
N MET A 1 33.63 -8.67 -31.16
CA MET A 1 33.80 -9.93 -30.42
C MET A 1 33.75 -9.63 -28.92
N LYS A 2 32.90 -10.36 -28.18
CA LYS A 2 32.67 -10.36 -26.71
C LYS A 2 32.03 -9.06 -26.17
N ALA A 3 30.73 -8.94 -25.89
CA ALA A 3 29.74 -9.77 -25.19
C ALA A 3 30.08 -10.05 -23.71
N SER A 4 29.42 -9.33 -22.79
CA SER A 4 29.12 -9.81 -21.42
C SER A 4 28.10 -8.88 -20.73
N ARG A 5 26.83 -9.32 -20.67
CA ARG A 5 26.07 -9.66 -19.46
C ARG A 5 25.56 -8.48 -18.63
N LEU A 6 24.30 -8.12 -18.86
CA LEU A 6 23.41 -7.54 -17.85
C LEU A 6 22.15 -8.42 -17.81
N LEU A 7 22.01 -9.16 -16.71
CA LEU A 7 20.92 -10.08 -16.42
C LEU A 7 20.64 -9.94 -14.93
N SER A 8 19.56 -9.24 -14.58
CA SER A 8 18.95 -9.16 -13.24
C SER A 8 17.53 -8.65 -13.48
N ALA A 9 16.55 -9.57 -13.56
CA ALA A 9 15.72 -9.99 -12.43
C ALA A 9 14.63 -8.94 -12.11
N LEU A 10 13.51 -9.03 -12.82
CA LEU A 10 12.25 -8.37 -12.44
C LEU A 10 11.34 -9.45 -11.85
N LEU A 11 11.18 -9.36 -10.53
CA LEU A 11 10.40 -10.26 -9.70
C LEU A 11 8.95 -9.80 -9.70
N LEU A 12 8.06 -10.73 -10.03
CA LEU A 12 6.60 -10.64 -9.90
C LEU A 12 6.22 -10.35 -8.44
N ILE A 13 5.43 -9.28 -8.22
CA ILE A 13 4.52 -9.21 -7.08
C ILE A 13 3.12 -8.91 -7.63
N GLY A 14 2.33 -9.98 -7.75
CA GLY A 14 0.89 -9.89 -7.83
C GLY A 14 0.33 -9.73 -6.42
N ALA A 15 -0.30 -8.60 -6.15
CA ALA A 15 -1.20 -8.44 -5.01
C ALA A 15 -2.62 -8.36 -5.55
N ALA A 16 -3.36 -9.46 -5.39
CA ALA A 16 -4.78 -9.55 -5.66
C ALA A 16 -5.55 -8.69 -4.65
N SER A 17 -6.28 -7.68 -5.14
CA SER A 17 -7.35 -7.03 -4.39
C SER A 17 -8.68 -7.54 -4.92
N ALA A 18 -9.32 -8.41 -4.14
CA ALA A 18 -10.65 -8.93 -4.37
C ALA A 18 -11.68 -7.95 -3.78
N ARG A 19 -12.53 -7.38 -4.63
CA ARG A 19 -13.85 -6.74 -4.38
C ARG A 19 -14.26 -6.09 -5.70
N GLY A 20 -15.34 -6.40 -6.41
CA GLY A 20 -16.45 -7.33 -6.29
C GLY A 20 -17.53 -6.85 -7.29
N SER A 21 -18.33 -7.77 -7.84
CA SER A 21 -19.64 -7.52 -8.48
C SER A 21 -19.63 -6.71 -9.80
N ALA A 22 -20.30 -7.06 -10.90
CA ALA A 22 -21.40 -7.96 -11.15
C ALA A 22 -21.30 -8.50 -12.59
N THR A 23 -21.39 -9.82 -12.76
CA THR A 23 -21.65 -10.46 -14.04
C THR A 23 -23.16 -10.46 -14.28
N VAL A 24 -23.63 -9.68 -15.26
CA VAL A 24 -24.99 -9.81 -15.79
C VAL A 24 -24.96 -10.92 -16.83
N SER A 25 -25.35 -12.13 -16.42
CA SER A 25 -25.65 -13.23 -17.33
C SER A 25 -27.09 -13.09 -17.83
N VAL A 26 -27.27 -12.80 -19.11
CA VAL A 26 -28.60 -12.89 -19.76
C VAL A 26 -28.72 -14.27 -20.39
N SER A 27 -29.54 -15.11 -19.75
CA SER A 27 -29.98 -16.39 -20.29
C SER A 27 -31.17 -16.13 -21.22
N VAL A 28 -31.03 -16.42 -22.52
CA VAL A 28 -32.18 -16.50 -23.42
C VAL A 28 -32.69 -17.94 -23.40
N ILE A 29 -33.88 -18.09 -22.81
CA ILE A 29 -34.64 -19.33 -22.73
C ILE A 29 -35.27 -19.59 -24.10
N ALA A 30 -34.95 -20.73 -24.69
CA ALA A 30 -35.68 -21.30 -25.82
C ALA A 30 -37.03 -21.83 -25.35
N LEU A 31 -38.12 -21.37 -25.97
CA LEU A 31 -39.45 -21.97 -25.83
C LEU A 31 -39.84 -22.59 -27.17
N GLY A 32 -39.76 -23.92 -27.21
CA GLY A 32 -40.44 -24.73 -28.20
C GLY A 32 -41.94 -24.76 -27.90
N VAL A 33 -42.77 -24.66 -28.94
CA VAL A 33 -44.20 -24.96 -28.86
C VAL A 33 -44.53 -25.96 -29.96
N VAL A 34 -44.71 -27.20 -29.56
CA VAL A 34 -45.44 -28.23 -30.28
C VAL A 34 -46.92 -28.07 -29.91
N GLY A 35 -47.79 -27.94 -30.90
CA GLY A 35 -49.24 -27.83 -30.71
C GLY A 35 -50.00 -28.62 -31.77
N VAL A 36 -50.51 -29.78 -31.34
CA VAL A 36 -51.39 -30.71 -32.07
C VAL A 36 -52.85 -30.28 -31.93
N SER A 37 -53.71 -30.80 -32.82
CA SER A 37 -55.20 -30.87 -32.78
C SER A 37 -55.93 -29.80 -33.60
N GLY A 38 -57.08 -30.06 -34.23
CA GLY A 38 -57.97 -31.20 -34.14
C GLY A 38 -59.05 -31.20 -35.22
N ARG A 39 -59.68 -32.37 -35.35
CA ARG A 39 -60.82 -32.72 -36.21
C ARG A 39 -62.04 -31.82 -35.97
N SER A 40 -62.79 -31.50 -37.03
CA SER A 40 -64.19 -31.07 -36.92
C SER A 40 -65.09 -31.86 -37.87
N ARG A 41 -65.98 -32.66 -37.26
CA ARG A 41 -67.11 -33.40 -37.86
C ARG A 41 -68.33 -32.46 -37.92
N ARG A 42 -69.02 -32.37 -39.06
CA ARG A 42 -70.47 -32.03 -39.14
C ARG A 42 -71.10 -32.85 -40.26
N ARG A 43 -71.85 -33.90 -39.90
CA ARG A 43 -73.31 -34.01 -39.67
C ARG A 43 -74.10 -34.19 -40.98
N ARG A 44 -74.58 -35.43 -41.13
CA ARG A 44 -75.56 -35.92 -42.10
C ARG A 44 -76.92 -35.25 -41.90
N ALA A 45 -77.65 -35.04 -43.00
CA ALA A 45 -79.11 -35.03 -43.01
C ALA A 45 -79.55 -36.07 -44.05
N GLN A 46 -80.50 -36.92 -43.65
CA GLN A 46 -80.96 -38.11 -44.36
C GLN A 46 -82.43 -37.87 -44.72
N THR A 47 -82.79 -37.91 -45.99
CA THR A 47 -84.16 -37.78 -46.48
C THR A 47 -84.55 -39.07 -47.21
N VAL A 48 -85.69 -39.64 -46.81
CA VAL A 48 -86.30 -40.86 -47.33
C VAL A 48 -87.56 -40.45 -48.10
N CYS A 49 -87.72 -40.93 -49.34
CA CYS A 49 -88.98 -40.83 -50.09
C CYS A 49 -89.23 -42.18 -50.79
N ASP A 50 -90.51 -42.53 -50.97
CA ASP A 50 -91.02 -43.72 -51.68
C ASP A 50 -91.59 -43.34 -53.07
N GLU A 51 -91.51 -44.27 -54.01
CA GLU A 51 -91.72 -44.12 -55.46
C GLU A 51 -93.06 -44.72 -55.93
N VAL A 52 -93.80 -44.04 -56.83
CA VAL A 52 -95.01 -44.55 -57.53
C VAL A 52 -94.89 -44.21 -59.04
N PRO A 53 -95.17 -45.13 -59.98
CA PRO A 53 -94.79 -44.97 -61.38
C PRO A 53 -95.77 -44.12 -62.21
N VAL A 54 -95.23 -43.21 -63.03
CA VAL A 54 -95.94 -42.46 -64.09
C VAL A 54 -95.01 -42.35 -65.31
N VAL A 55 -95.51 -42.73 -66.50
CA VAL A 55 -94.77 -42.84 -67.77
C VAL A 55 -94.75 -41.51 -68.52
N VAL A 56 -93.56 -41.01 -68.91
CA VAL A 56 -93.35 -39.85 -69.81
C VAL A 56 -92.10 -40.12 -70.68
N GLU A 57 -92.19 -39.88 -72.00
CA GLU A 57 -91.10 -40.05 -72.98
C GLU A 57 -90.23 -38.79 -73.09
N ASP A 58 -88.89 -38.92 -73.14
CA ASP A 58 -87.95 -37.83 -73.47
C ASP A 58 -86.65 -38.34 -74.16
N GLY A 59 -86.00 -37.46 -74.93
CA GLY A 59 -84.98 -37.72 -75.97
C GLY A 59 -83.55 -38.18 -75.57
N PRO A 60 -82.56 -38.10 -76.51
CA PRO A 60 -81.29 -38.85 -76.45
C PRO A 60 -80.33 -38.43 -75.32
N GLN A 61 -79.58 -39.38 -74.73
CA GLN A 61 -78.57 -39.19 -73.68
C GLN A 61 -77.13 -39.53 -74.15
N LYS A 62 -76.15 -38.81 -73.60
CA LYS A 62 -74.70 -38.88 -73.91
C LYS A 62 -74.00 -39.89 -72.98
N GLN A 63 -73.22 -40.82 -73.54
CA GLN A 63 -72.44 -41.82 -72.79
C GLN A 63 -70.96 -41.45 -72.86
N CYS A 64 -70.31 -41.28 -71.70
CA CYS A 64 -68.90 -40.86 -71.58
C CYS A 64 -68.05 -41.98 -70.99
N THR A 65 -66.87 -42.23 -71.56
CA THR A 65 -65.87 -43.17 -71.02
C THR A 65 -64.62 -42.40 -70.58
N PRO A 66 -64.12 -42.61 -69.34
CA PRO A 66 -62.90 -41.96 -68.88
C PRO A 66 -61.67 -42.55 -69.58
N VAL A 67 -60.81 -41.67 -70.08
CA VAL A 67 -59.54 -41.95 -70.76
C VAL A 67 -58.43 -41.18 -70.04
N THR A 68 -57.43 -41.88 -69.53
CA THR A 68 -56.26 -41.25 -68.90
C THR A 68 -55.31 -40.70 -69.96
N ARG A 69 -55.05 -39.39 -69.92
CA ARG A 69 -54.12 -38.70 -70.83
C ARG A 69 -52.95 -38.12 -70.04
N LYS A 70 -51.79 -38.02 -70.69
CA LYS A 70 -50.62 -37.32 -70.12
C LYS A 70 -50.64 -35.86 -70.56
N ARG A 71 -50.33 -34.93 -69.64
CA ARG A 71 -49.98 -33.54 -69.98
C ARG A 71 -48.69 -33.15 -69.29
N THR A 72 -47.91 -32.28 -69.93
CA THR A 72 -46.77 -31.65 -69.28
C THR A 72 -47.29 -30.51 -68.41
N ALA A 73 -47.12 -30.61 -67.10
CA ALA A 73 -47.44 -29.56 -66.13
C ALA A 73 -46.14 -29.00 -65.54
N LEU A 74 -46.18 -27.76 -65.04
CA LEU A 74 -45.02 -27.16 -64.35
C LEU A 74 -45.19 -27.36 -62.84
N ARG A 75 -44.13 -27.77 -62.15
CA ARG A 75 -44.07 -27.74 -60.69
C ARG A 75 -42.96 -26.82 -60.22
N ASN A 76 -43.24 -26.11 -59.14
CA ASN A 76 -42.25 -25.30 -58.45
C ASN A 76 -41.30 -26.22 -57.67
N VAL A 77 -40.02 -26.21 -58.04
CA VAL A 77 -38.94 -26.90 -57.32
C VAL A 77 -38.06 -25.85 -56.66
N THR A 78 -37.85 -25.97 -55.35
CA THR A 78 -36.91 -25.11 -54.63
C THR A 78 -35.49 -25.61 -54.86
N LYS A 79 -34.66 -24.80 -55.51
CA LYS A 79 -33.23 -25.02 -55.68
C LYS A 79 -32.45 -24.08 -54.78
N PHE A 80 -31.20 -24.41 -54.55
CA PHE A 80 -30.30 -23.72 -53.64
C PHE A 80 -29.07 -23.25 -54.42
N LYS A 81 -28.74 -21.97 -54.31
CA LYS A 81 -27.51 -21.41 -54.89
C LYS A 81 -26.54 -21.09 -53.78
N ASP A 82 -25.43 -21.82 -53.75
CA ASP A 82 -24.32 -21.53 -52.86
C ASP A 82 -23.52 -20.32 -53.37
N GLY A 83 -23.14 -19.44 -52.47
CA GLY A 83 -22.29 -18.29 -52.74
C GLY A 83 -21.44 -17.92 -51.52
N MET A 84 -20.41 -17.10 -51.73
CA MET A 84 -19.62 -16.51 -50.66
C MET A 84 -20.03 -15.05 -50.46
N LYS A 85 -20.27 -14.64 -49.22
CA LYS A 85 -20.48 -13.23 -48.87
C LYS A 85 -19.36 -12.77 -47.95
N ASN A 86 -18.90 -11.55 -48.17
CA ASN A 86 -17.97 -10.90 -47.26
C ASN A 86 -18.74 -10.43 -46.02
N VAL A 87 -18.42 -10.99 -44.87
CA VAL A 87 -18.93 -10.56 -43.57
C VAL A 87 -17.79 -9.90 -42.80
N THR A 88 -18.03 -8.71 -42.28
CA THR A 88 -17.09 -8.05 -41.39
C THR A 88 -17.32 -8.55 -39.96
N ILE A 89 -16.34 -9.26 -39.42
CA ILE A 89 -16.31 -9.70 -38.03
C ILE A 89 -15.47 -8.70 -37.23
N PHE A 90 -15.96 -8.30 -36.07
CA PHE A 90 -15.25 -7.44 -35.13
C PHE A 90 -14.65 -8.31 -34.04
N GLU A 91 -13.33 -8.49 -34.05
CA GLU A 91 -12.61 -9.24 -33.02
C GLU A 91 -12.05 -8.25 -31.98
N LYS A 92 -12.14 -8.58 -30.69
CA LYS A 92 -11.51 -7.79 -29.63
C LYS A 92 -10.03 -8.13 -29.59
N ALA A 93 -9.18 -7.13 -29.78
CA ALA A 93 -7.74 -7.22 -29.63
C ALA A 93 -7.25 -6.21 -28.58
N THR A 94 -6.11 -6.48 -27.95
CA THR A 94 -5.53 -5.61 -26.95
C THR A 94 -4.15 -5.16 -27.44
N ARG A 95 -3.90 -3.84 -27.43
CA ARG A 95 -2.58 -3.27 -27.70
C ARG A 95 -2.05 -2.57 -26.46
N TYR A 96 -0.73 -2.52 -26.34
CA TYR A 96 -0.08 -1.75 -25.29
C TYR A 96 0.34 -0.39 -25.83
N VAL A 97 -0.08 0.68 -25.15
CA VAL A 97 0.24 2.06 -25.52
C VAL A 97 0.93 2.74 -24.36
N ASN A 98 2.07 3.37 -24.64
CA ASN A 98 2.74 4.21 -23.66
C ASN A 98 2.00 5.54 -23.54
N ARG A 99 1.37 5.77 -22.39
CA ARG A 99 0.65 7.00 -22.06
C ARG A 99 1.23 7.62 -20.81
N THR A 100 1.33 8.95 -20.81
CA THR A 100 1.62 9.69 -19.60
C THR A 100 0.33 9.83 -18.81
N GLU A 101 0.29 9.26 -17.61
CA GLU A 101 -0.82 9.42 -16.68
C GLU A 101 -0.37 10.10 -15.39
N TRP A 102 -1.31 10.84 -14.80
CA TRP A 102 -1.13 11.47 -13.50
C TRP A 102 -1.40 10.41 -12.43
N VAL A 103 -0.33 9.90 -11.84
CA VAL A 103 -0.42 8.90 -10.77
C VAL A 103 -0.27 9.62 -9.43
N GLU A 104 -1.21 9.35 -8.53
CA GLU A 104 -1.09 9.77 -7.13
C GLU A 104 0.03 8.95 -6.47
N TYR A 105 1.00 9.62 -5.86
CA TYR A 105 2.06 8.97 -5.11
C TYR A 105 2.17 9.58 -3.72
N GLN A 106 2.46 8.72 -2.74
CA GLN A 106 2.79 9.11 -1.38
C GLN A 106 4.30 9.11 -1.20
N LEU A 107 4.80 10.04 -0.39
CA LEU A 107 6.21 10.03 -0.02
C LEU A 107 6.44 8.92 1.00
N PRO A 108 7.59 8.25 0.99
CA PRO A 108 7.93 7.30 2.05
C PRO A 108 7.98 7.99 3.42
N LEU A 109 7.70 7.24 4.50
CA LEU A 109 7.70 7.77 5.87
C LEU A 109 9.06 8.39 6.24
N GLU A 110 10.14 7.83 5.71
CA GLU A 110 11.52 8.25 5.89
C GLU A 110 11.73 9.74 5.53
N ASP A 111 11.00 10.25 4.53
CA ASP A 111 11.11 11.64 4.08
C ASP A 111 10.53 12.66 5.07
N PHE A 112 9.71 12.22 6.03
CA PHE A 112 9.08 13.09 7.03
C PHE A 112 9.88 13.23 8.32
N PHE A 113 10.85 12.35 8.59
CA PHE A 113 11.67 12.42 9.80
C PHE A 113 12.43 13.74 9.98
N PRO A 114 13.01 14.36 8.92
CA PRO A 114 13.67 15.66 9.05
C PRO A 114 12.71 16.78 9.44
N GLU A 115 11.49 16.79 8.88
CA GLU A 115 10.47 17.79 9.20
C GLU A 115 9.91 17.59 10.62
N ALA A 116 9.58 16.35 10.98
CA ALA A 116 9.14 15.97 12.33
C ALA A 116 10.16 16.43 13.38
N LYS A 117 11.44 16.21 13.10
CA LYS A 117 12.55 16.68 13.94
C LYS A 117 12.57 18.21 14.09
N GLN A 118 12.44 18.97 13.01
CA GLN A 118 12.42 20.42 13.09
C GLN A 118 11.24 20.94 13.92
N GLN A 119 10.07 20.31 13.79
CA GLN A 119 8.89 20.64 14.59
C GLN A 119 9.13 20.35 16.08
N ILE A 120 9.65 19.16 16.43
CA ILE A 120 9.97 18.80 17.83
C ILE A 120 10.99 19.76 18.43
N ILE A 121 12.06 20.11 17.70
CA ILE A 121 13.06 21.07 18.18
C ILE A 121 12.43 22.44 18.42
N LYS A 122 11.54 22.88 17.52
CA LYS A 122 10.84 24.16 17.66
C LYS A 122 9.92 24.15 18.89
N GLU A 123 9.09 23.14 19.05
CA GLU A 123 8.20 22.96 20.21
C GLU A 123 8.98 22.88 21.52
N THR A 124 10.13 22.19 21.53
CA THR A 124 11.00 22.10 22.71
C THR A 124 11.59 23.46 23.05
N ARG A 125 12.05 24.23 22.05
CA ARG A 125 12.56 25.59 22.26
C ARG A 125 11.49 26.54 22.77
N GLU A 126 10.27 26.44 22.26
CA GLU A 126 9.11 27.21 22.71
C GLU A 126 8.73 26.84 24.15
N SER A 127 8.65 25.54 24.46
CA SER A 127 8.38 25.03 25.81
C SER A 127 9.44 25.48 26.81
N LEU A 128 10.72 25.44 26.43
CA LEU A 128 11.81 25.95 27.26
C LEU A 128 11.68 27.46 27.47
N ARG A 129 11.32 28.22 26.43
CA ARG A 129 11.10 29.67 26.54
C ARG A 129 9.95 30.01 27.49
N ASP A 130 8.85 29.25 27.41
CA ASP A 130 7.68 29.42 28.25
C ASP A 130 7.97 29.06 29.71
N LEU A 131 8.75 28.00 29.95
CA LEU A 131 9.22 27.61 31.27
C LEU A 131 10.13 28.67 31.91
N THR A 132 10.99 29.34 31.14
CA THR A 132 11.82 30.46 31.65
C THR A 132 10.97 31.66 32.09
N SER A 133 9.74 31.80 31.56
CA SER A 133 8.77 32.82 31.98
C SER A 133 7.94 32.39 33.19
N ALA A 134 7.80 31.09 33.42
CA ALA A 134 6.89 30.51 34.41
C ALA A 134 7.57 29.95 35.67
N SER A 135 8.90 29.75 35.67
CA SER A 135 9.61 29.12 36.79
C SER A 135 9.98 30.12 37.89
N LEU A 136 8.98 30.54 38.65
CA LEU A 136 9.11 31.11 40.00
C LEU A 136 7.96 30.58 40.88
N SER A 137 7.71 29.26 40.87
CA SER A 137 7.00 28.59 41.97
C SER A 137 6.96 27.05 41.81
N THR A 138 7.22 26.39 42.95
CA THR A 138 6.84 25.00 43.31
C THR A 138 7.60 23.84 42.65
N GLU A 139 8.79 23.54 43.18
CA GLU A 139 9.39 22.20 43.15
C GLU A 139 8.56 21.25 44.05
N THR A 140 8.00 20.18 43.47
CA THR A 140 7.48 19.03 44.23
C THR A 140 8.42 17.84 44.00
N PRO A 141 9.11 17.32 45.03
CA PRO A 141 9.99 16.17 44.87
C PRO A 141 9.18 14.87 44.79
N VAL A 142 9.34 14.12 43.70
CA VAL A 142 8.78 12.76 43.56
C VAL A 142 9.77 11.77 44.20
N PRO A 143 9.39 11.00 45.22
CA PRO A 143 10.28 10.01 45.82
C PRO A 143 10.24 8.71 44.99
N PHE A 144 11.35 8.34 44.37
CA PHE A 144 11.53 7.02 43.76
C PHE A 144 12.40 6.16 44.67
N ASN A 145 11.76 5.27 45.44
CA ASN A 145 12.45 4.24 46.22
C ASN A 145 12.86 3.07 45.31
N SER A 146 14.15 2.78 45.34
CA SER A 146 14.88 1.73 44.64
C SER A 146 14.75 0.38 45.34
N SER A 147 14.36 -0.69 44.63
CA SER A 147 14.73 -2.09 45.00
C SER A 147 14.46 -3.18 43.94
N GLU A 148 14.48 -2.88 42.64
CA GLU A 148 14.65 -3.91 41.57
C GLU A 148 15.70 -3.42 40.56
N GLY A 149 16.93 -3.32 41.07
CA GLY A 149 18.04 -2.54 40.49
C GLY A 149 18.60 -3.12 39.20
N GLY A 150 18.17 -2.58 38.07
CA GLY A 150 18.95 -2.66 36.83
C GLY A 150 20.28 -1.91 36.95
N ALA A 151 21.26 -2.27 36.12
CA ALA A 151 22.56 -1.61 36.12
C ALA A 151 22.43 -0.10 35.83
N GLU A 152 23.17 0.71 36.57
CA GLU A 152 23.32 2.15 36.37
C GLU A 152 24.64 2.42 35.63
N ALA A 153 24.60 3.30 34.63
CA ALA A 153 25.81 3.75 33.94
C ALA A 153 25.91 5.27 33.87
N ILE A 154 27.14 5.74 33.69
CA ILE A 154 27.45 7.16 33.57
C ILE A 154 27.87 7.42 32.12
N VAL A 155 27.12 8.24 31.40
CA VAL A 155 27.42 8.62 30.02
C VAL A 155 28.29 9.87 30.05
N THR A 156 29.49 9.80 29.50
CA THR A 156 30.30 11.00 29.26
C THR A 156 29.77 11.70 28.01
N TRP A 157 29.48 12.98 28.06
CA TRP A 157 28.98 13.75 26.93
C TRP A 157 29.76 15.04 26.77
N GLY A 158 29.99 15.49 25.55
CA GLY A 158 30.72 16.73 25.32
C GLY A 158 31.53 16.75 24.04
N PRO A 159 32.17 17.90 23.74
CA PRO A 159 32.91 18.07 22.51
C PRO A 159 34.12 17.14 22.42
N SER A 160 34.67 16.99 21.22
CA SER A 160 35.97 16.37 21.02
C SER A 160 37.04 17.04 21.87
N GLN A 161 38.02 16.26 22.35
CA GLN A 161 39.14 16.76 23.16
C GLN A 161 38.78 17.42 24.51
N ALA A 162 37.56 17.20 25.01
CA ALA A 162 37.09 17.71 26.31
C ALA A 162 37.58 16.89 27.54
N ALA A 163 38.48 15.92 27.33
CA ALA A 163 39.03 14.99 28.33
C ALA A 163 38.08 13.88 28.83
N LYS A 164 37.07 13.49 28.03
CA LYS A 164 36.15 12.37 28.32
C LYS A 164 36.89 11.04 28.50
N SER A 165 37.54 10.57 27.44
CA SER A 165 38.32 9.32 27.43
C SER A 165 39.48 9.36 28.42
N THR A 166 40.12 10.53 28.62
CA THR A 166 41.15 10.72 29.66
C THR A 166 40.61 10.45 31.06
N MET A 167 39.42 10.97 31.39
CA MET A 167 38.78 10.69 32.69
C MET A 167 38.46 9.20 32.83
N VAL A 168 37.96 8.54 31.78
CA VAL A 168 37.69 7.09 31.79
C VAL A 168 38.97 6.30 32.05
N CYS A 169 40.09 6.67 31.41
CA CYS A 169 41.40 6.07 31.66
C CYS A 169 41.87 6.22 33.11
N GLN A 170 41.60 7.37 33.74
CA GLN A 170 41.97 7.65 35.13
C GLN A 170 41.12 6.86 36.12
N LEU A 171 39.86 6.60 35.79
CA LEU A 171 38.91 5.90 36.63
C LEU A 171 38.98 4.37 36.50
N LYS A 172 39.91 3.83 35.70
CA LYS A 172 40.03 2.37 35.51
C LYS A 172 40.30 1.63 36.83
N LYS A 173 39.68 0.46 37.01
CA LYS A 173 39.81 -0.35 38.24
C LYS A 173 41.22 -0.89 38.46
N SER A 174 41.94 -1.24 37.38
CA SER A 174 43.30 -1.78 37.45
C SER A 174 44.23 -1.06 36.48
N LYS A 175 45.52 -0.99 36.83
CA LYS A 175 46.54 -0.37 35.97
C LYS A 175 46.69 -1.07 34.62
N ASP A 176 46.36 -2.36 34.58
CA ASP A 176 46.48 -3.21 33.38
C ASP A 176 45.18 -3.28 32.57
N ALA A 177 44.07 -2.69 33.05
CA ALA A 177 42.84 -2.61 32.28
C ALA A 177 43.06 -1.80 30.99
N ALA A 178 42.49 -2.29 29.89
CA ALA A 178 42.41 -1.56 28.64
C ALA A 178 41.74 -0.19 28.90
N CYS A 179 42.14 0.82 28.15
CA CYS A 179 41.61 2.15 28.27
C CYS A 179 41.25 2.70 26.88
N PRO A 180 40.28 3.63 26.79
CA PRO A 180 39.92 4.23 25.51
C PRO A 180 41.09 5.04 24.94
N GLU A 181 41.08 5.19 23.62
CA GLU A 181 42.08 6.00 22.92
C GLU A 181 41.92 7.48 23.31
N VAL A 182 43.02 8.08 23.78
CA VAL A 182 43.05 9.47 24.20
C VAL A 182 43.50 10.34 23.04
N GLY A 183 42.78 11.42 22.80
CA GLY A 183 43.11 12.41 21.78
C GLY A 183 44.45 13.10 21.99
N ASP A 184 45.04 13.55 20.88
CA ASP A 184 46.30 14.27 20.81
C ASP A 184 46.15 15.81 20.88
N GLY A 185 44.91 16.31 20.99
CA GLY A 185 44.62 17.75 20.96
C GLY A 185 44.39 18.33 19.57
N SER A 186 44.35 17.53 18.50
CA SER A 186 44.06 17.97 17.12
C SER A 186 42.66 18.58 16.93
N GLY A 187 41.74 18.32 17.87
CA GLY A 187 40.31 18.63 17.75
C GLY A 187 39.48 17.46 17.21
N GLU A 188 40.15 16.40 16.73
CA GLU A 188 39.49 15.23 16.19
C GLU A 188 38.97 14.27 17.26
N SER A 189 37.84 13.60 17.01
CA SER A 189 37.36 12.52 17.87
C SER A 189 38.16 11.25 17.60
N THR A 190 38.88 10.75 18.61
CA THR A 190 39.52 9.41 18.57
C THR A 190 38.52 8.29 18.80
N THR A 191 37.50 8.53 19.64
CA THR A 191 36.44 7.56 19.89
C THR A 191 35.46 7.54 18.71
N ALA A 192 35.40 6.41 17.99
CA ALA A 192 34.49 6.23 16.86
C ALA A 192 33.14 5.61 17.26
N THR A 193 33.11 4.75 18.28
CA THR A 193 31.90 4.07 18.76
C THR A 193 31.79 4.21 20.28
N PRO A 194 30.58 4.44 20.83
CA PRO A 194 30.38 4.43 22.27
C PRO A 194 30.70 3.07 22.87
N ARG A 195 31.34 3.06 24.04
CA ARG A 195 31.70 1.81 24.72
C ARG A 195 31.58 1.96 26.21
N LEU A 196 31.01 0.93 26.86
CA LEU A 196 30.96 0.82 28.30
C LEU A 196 32.28 0.31 28.86
N TRP A 197 32.76 1.01 29.88
CA TRP A 197 33.98 0.70 30.62
C TRP A 197 33.64 0.49 32.09
N GLU A 198 34.25 -0.53 32.70
CA GLU A 198 34.10 -0.78 34.12
C GLU A 198 35.14 0.03 34.90
N THR A 199 34.67 0.94 35.75
CA THR A 199 35.52 1.91 36.46
C THR A 199 35.33 1.82 37.99
N ILE A 200 36.16 2.54 38.74
CA ILE A 200 36.07 2.66 40.21
C ILE A 200 34.82 3.41 40.71
N ILE A 201 34.04 4.01 39.80
CA ILE A 201 32.75 4.67 40.10
C ILE A 201 31.55 3.96 39.46
N GLY A 202 31.75 2.77 38.89
CA GLY A 202 30.69 2.01 38.20
C GLY A 202 30.94 1.92 36.68
N TYR A 203 29.88 1.67 35.91
CA TYR A 203 29.96 1.63 34.46
C TYR A 203 30.00 3.04 33.89
N VAL A 204 30.96 3.33 33.02
CA VAL A 204 31.07 4.61 32.32
C VAL A 204 31.05 4.36 30.82
N CYS A 205 30.10 4.95 30.12
CA CYS A 205 30.03 4.94 28.66
C CYS A 205 30.88 6.09 28.13
N ASP A 206 32.04 5.76 27.53
CA ASP A 206 32.80 6.73 26.74
C ASP A 206 32.08 6.96 25.42
N THR A 207 32.01 8.20 24.95
CA THR A 207 31.29 8.54 23.72
C THR A 207 32.18 9.30 22.74
N PRO A 208 31.91 9.17 21.42
CA PRO A 208 32.44 10.10 20.44
C PRO A 208 32.24 11.56 20.86
N GLY A 209 33.20 12.41 20.50
CA GLY A 209 33.08 13.85 20.67
C GLY A 209 32.10 14.45 19.69
N GLY A 210 31.15 15.23 20.21
CA GLY A 210 30.36 16.13 19.35
C GLY A 210 31.24 17.27 18.85
N LEU A 211 30.80 17.95 17.78
CA LEU A 211 31.45 19.16 17.26
C LEU A 211 32.95 18.96 16.93
N ASP A 212 33.30 17.75 16.45
CA ASP A 212 34.62 17.45 15.88
C ASP A 212 34.90 18.40 14.69
N THR A 213 36.17 18.75 14.46
CA THR A 213 36.64 19.52 13.30
C THR A 213 36.19 18.91 11.96
N GLN A 214 36.04 17.59 11.89
CA GLN A 214 35.53 16.90 10.71
C GLN A 214 34.00 16.78 10.66
N LEU A 215 33.28 17.21 11.72
CA LEU A 215 31.82 17.11 11.87
C LEU A 215 31.26 15.72 11.51
N ARG A 216 32.03 14.67 11.81
CA ARG A 216 31.74 13.29 11.41
C ARG A 216 30.41 12.76 11.92
N PHE A 217 29.99 13.21 13.10
CA PHE A 217 28.87 12.65 13.83
C PHE A 217 27.92 13.75 14.26
N SER A 218 26.63 13.58 13.96
CA SER A 218 25.59 14.42 14.56
C SER A 218 25.35 14.00 16.00
N ALA A 219 24.90 14.92 16.85
CA ALA A 219 24.58 14.61 18.25
C ALA A 219 23.56 13.46 18.37
N GLU A 220 22.58 13.43 17.47
CA GLU A 220 21.56 12.38 17.44
C GLU A 220 22.12 11.02 17.08
N ASP A 221 23.05 10.95 16.11
CA ASP A 221 23.69 9.67 15.75
C ASP A 221 24.48 9.13 16.95
N VAL A 222 25.22 10.01 17.64
CA VAL A 222 25.93 9.64 18.87
C VAL A 222 24.93 9.20 19.95
N GLY A 223 23.82 9.91 20.12
CA GLY A 223 22.76 9.56 21.06
C GLY A 223 22.18 8.16 20.80
N ARG A 224 21.90 7.83 19.53
CA ARG A 224 21.43 6.50 19.12
C ARG A 224 22.46 5.42 19.44
N TRP A 225 23.73 5.65 19.11
CA TRP A 225 24.77 4.68 19.39
C TRP A 225 24.97 4.45 20.89
N VAL A 226 24.83 5.52 21.69
CA VAL A 226 24.87 5.42 23.16
C VAL A 226 23.69 4.60 23.66
N ALA A 227 22.47 4.85 23.17
CA ALA A 227 21.30 4.06 23.54
C ALA A 227 21.50 2.57 23.22
N THR A 228 22.03 2.23 22.04
CA THR A 228 22.38 0.86 21.67
C THR A 228 23.41 0.26 22.62
N ALA A 229 24.51 0.96 22.91
CA ALA A 229 25.55 0.48 23.81
C ALA A 229 25.04 0.26 25.25
N LEU A 230 24.15 1.13 25.73
CA LEU A 230 23.49 0.99 27.03
C LEU A 230 22.56 -0.22 27.08
N ALA A 231 21.77 -0.43 26.03
CA ALA A 231 20.86 -1.57 25.91
C ALA A 231 21.63 -2.90 25.86
N GLU A 232 22.71 -2.98 25.06
CA GLU A 232 23.61 -4.13 25.01
C GLU A 232 24.27 -4.42 26.36
N GLY A 233 24.59 -3.38 27.12
CA GLY A 233 25.12 -3.48 28.49
C GLY A 233 24.08 -3.82 29.56
N GLY A 234 22.80 -3.94 29.22
CA GLY A 234 21.71 -4.18 30.19
C GLY A 234 21.50 -3.03 31.18
N VAL A 235 21.90 -1.81 30.81
CA VAL A 235 21.76 -0.61 31.63
C VAL A 235 20.31 -0.13 31.60
N ARG A 236 19.74 0.14 32.78
CA ARG A 236 18.36 0.65 32.91
C ARG A 236 18.27 2.10 33.36
N ARG A 237 19.35 2.63 33.95
CA ARG A 237 19.40 3.99 34.48
C ARG A 237 20.70 4.65 34.10
N VAL A 238 20.67 5.94 33.82
CA VAL A 238 21.86 6.69 33.43
C VAL A 238 21.99 8.01 34.17
N LYS A 239 23.24 8.45 34.29
CA LYS A 239 23.63 9.82 34.63
C LYS A 239 24.50 10.37 33.51
N PHE A 240 24.50 11.68 33.33
CA PHE A 240 25.27 12.34 32.29
C PHE A 240 26.37 13.18 32.91
N LEU A 241 27.62 12.96 32.49
CA LEU A 241 28.73 13.85 32.77
C LEU A 241 28.99 14.71 31.54
N VAL A 242 28.55 15.96 31.57
CA VAL A 242 28.74 16.91 30.46
C VAL A 242 30.05 17.65 30.64
N PHE A 243 31.01 17.36 29.78
CA PHE A 243 32.34 17.96 29.84
C PHE A 243 32.38 19.31 29.13
N ASP A 244 32.91 20.32 29.83
CA ASP A 244 33.36 21.57 29.22
C ASP A 244 34.83 21.79 29.55
N SER A 245 35.66 21.94 28.51
CA SER A 245 37.07 22.30 28.70
C SER A 245 37.14 23.77 29.09
N MET A 246 37.94 24.09 30.10
CA MET A 246 38.10 25.46 30.58
C MET A 246 38.75 26.41 29.54
N SER A 247 39.23 25.87 28.42
CA SER A 247 39.69 26.61 27.23
C SER A 247 38.59 26.99 26.24
N ASN A 248 37.37 26.48 26.40
CA ASN A 248 36.30 26.63 25.42
C ASN A 248 35.53 27.94 25.59
N ASP A 249 34.78 28.33 24.56
CA ASP A 249 33.76 29.37 24.67
C ASP A 249 32.58 28.90 25.55
N LEU A 250 31.91 29.80 26.25
CA LEU A 250 30.66 29.51 26.98
C LEU A 250 29.54 29.07 26.04
N MET A 251 29.55 29.56 24.80
CA MET A 251 28.57 29.16 23.78
C MET A 251 28.61 27.65 23.54
N LEU A 252 29.80 27.05 23.62
CA LEU A 252 29.98 25.62 23.40
C LEU A 252 29.29 24.76 24.46
N LEU A 253 29.27 25.20 25.73
CA LEU A 253 28.52 24.50 26.77
C LEU A 253 27.01 24.52 26.46
N ARG A 254 26.47 25.68 26.05
CA ARG A 254 25.05 25.79 25.68
C ARG A 254 24.69 24.88 24.51
N GLU A 255 25.54 24.83 23.50
CA GLU A 255 25.39 23.94 22.35
C GLU A 255 25.47 22.47 22.77
N THR A 256 26.41 22.11 23.64
CA THR A 256 26.59 20.75 24.15
C THR A 256 25.38 20.27 24.95
N LEU A 257 24.82 21.13 25.79
CA LEU A 257 23.61 20.85 26.56
C LEU A 257 22.38 20.75 25.66
N SER A 258 22.24 21.68 24.69
CA SER A 258 21.17 21.60 23.70
C SER A 258 21.26 20.29 22.91
N ALA A 259 22.47 19.86 22.53
CA ALA A 259 22.71 18.61 21.84
C ALA A 259 22.34 17.40 22.72
N LEU A 260 22.67 17.42 24.01
CA LEU A 260 22.26 16.39 24.96
C LEU A 260 20.74 16.29 25.04
N PHE A 261 20.05 17.42 25.26
CA PHE A 261 18.59 17.44 25.40
C PHE A 261 17.87 17.09 24.10
N THR A 262 18.47 17.41 22.95
CA THR A 262 17.95 16.97 21.64
C THR A 262 18.12 15.47 21.45
N SER A 263 19.17 14.86 22.01
CA SER A 263 19.45 13.43 21.83
C SER A 263 18.70 12.54 22.83
N PHE A 264 18.48 13.04 24.05
CA PHE A 264 18.01 12.24 25.19
C PHE A 264 16.78 12.83 25.91
N GLY A 265 16.24 13.93 25.40
CA GLY A 265 15.09 14.63 25.99
C GLY A 265 15.45 15.55 27.14
N THR A 266 14.45 16.31 27.58
CA THR A 266 14.57 17.27 28.68
C THR A 266 14.82 16.60 30.02
N ASP A 267 14.40 15.35 30.19
CA ASP A 267 14.58 14.61 31.45
C ASP A 267 16.04 14.30 31.75
N ALA A 268 16.90 14.25 30.72
CA ALA A 268 18.35 14.13 30.86
C ALA A 268 18.94 15.23 31.75
N LYS A 269 18.32 16.43 31.77
CA LYS A 269 18.70 17.55 32.65
C LYS A 269 18.76 17.16 34.12
N HIS A 270 17.82 16.34 34.59
CA HIS A 270 17.76 15.95 36.00
C HIS A 270 18.90 15.01 36.39
N GLY A 271 19.45 14.27 35.43
CA GLY A 271 20.59 13.37 35.62
C GLY A 271 21.95 13.95 35.22
N THR A 272 22.05 15.26 34.98
CA THR A 272 23.24 15.89 34.42
C THR A 272 24.13 16.52 35.49
N ILE A 273 25.43 16.22 35.42
CA ILE A 273 26.51 16.90 36.14
C ILE A 273 27.42 17.53 35.11
N VAL A 274 27.74 18.81 35.28
CA VAL A 274 28.71 19.48 34.42
C VAL A 274 30.11 19.27 34.99
N VAL A 275 31.05 18.88 34.15
CA VAL A 275 32.45 18.65 34.49
C VAL A 275 33.30 19.72 33.81
N ALA A 276 33.81 20.66 34.60
CA ALA A 276 34.82 21.60 34.13
C ALA A 276 36.16 20.88 34.07
N SER A 277 36.66 20.61 32.87
CA SER A 277 37.92 19.88 32.65
C SER A 277 39.10 20.81 32.37
N LYS A 278 40.32 20.30 32.60
CA LYS A 278 41.58 21.05 32.41
C LYS A 278 41.67 22.32 33.27
N VAL A 279 41.09 22.26 34.48
CA VAL A 279 41.02 23.39 35.42
C VAL A 279 42.39 23.93 35.80
N ASN A 280 43.40 23.07 35.87
CA ASN A 280 44.79 23.41 36.15
C ASN A 280 45.49 24.19 35.01
N LEU A 281 44.94 24.17 33.78
CA LEU A 281 45.55 24.80 32.61
C LEU A 281 44.92 26.17 32.27
N ALA A 282 43.83 26.55 32.94
CA ALA A 282 43.05 27.71 32.55
C ALA A 282 43.39 28.98 33.36
N PRO A 283 43.83 30.07 32.69
CA PRO A 283 43.96 31.36 33.35
C PRO A 283 42.56 31.90 33.72
N GLY A 284 42.43 32.54 34.88
CA GLY A 284 41.15 33.12 35.31
C GLY A 284 40.08 32.09 35.72
N ARG A 285 40.48 30.91 36.20
CA ARG A 285 39.63 29.81 36.69
C ARG A 285 38.36 30.28 37.41
N ALA A 286 38.49 31.13 38.44
CA ALA A 286 37.36 31.59 39.25
C ALA A 286 36.29 32.33 38.42
N LYS A 287 36.72 33.21 37.50
CA LYS A 287 35.81 33.94 36.61
C LYS A 287 35.11 32.98 35.65
N ARG A 288 35.84 32.02 35.07
CA ARG A 288 35.26 31.03 34.16
C ARG A 288 34.24 30.13 34.88
N ILE A 289 34.55 29.65 36.08
CA ILE A 289 33.62 28.84 36.88
C ILE A 289 32.34 29.61 37.20
N SER A 290 32.44 30.89 37.57
CA SER A 290 31.26 31.74 37.78
C SER A 290 30.37 31.76 36.54
N LEU A 291 30.95 31.98 35.37
CA LEU A 291 30.21 32.01 34.11
C LEU A 291 29.58 30.66 33.74
N LEU A 292 30.26 29.55 34.05
CA LEU A 292 29.67 28.21 33.87
C LEU A 292 28.47 28.01 34.78
N ARG A 293 28.57 28.45 36.04
CA ARG A 293 27.44 28.40 37.00
C ARG A 293 26.27 29.24 36.52
N ASP A 294 26.51 30.44 35.99
CA ASP A 294 25.44 31.28 35.43
C ASP A 294 24.72 30.56 34.28
N VAL A 295 25.47 29.95 33.36
CA VAL A 295 24.88 29.16 32.27
C VAL A 295 24.11 27.96 32.80
N MET A 296 24.65 27.23 33.79
CA MET A 296 23.98 26.09 34.39
C MET A 296 22.69 26.49 35.11
N GLU A 297 22.70 27.60 35.84
CA GLU A 297 21.53 28.13 36.53
C GLU A 297 20.43 28.51 35.54
N THR A 298 20.77 29.16 34.43
CA THR A 298 19.78 29.46 33.36
C THR A 298 19.18 28.20 32.74
N GLN A 299 19.91 27.08 32.78
CA GLN A 299 19.45 25.78 32.31
C GLN A 299 18.87 24.92 33.44
N GLY A 300 18.83 25.41 34.69
CA GLY A 300 18.33 24.71 35.88
C GLY A 300 19.14 23.49 36.31
N MET A 301 20.45 23.48 36.08
CA MET A 301 21.38 22.47 36.60
C MET A 301 22.13 23.00 37.81
N LYS A 302 22.35 22.14 38.81
CA LYS A 302 22.91 22.54 40.11
C LYS A 302 24.35 22.05 40.31
N GLU A 303 24.73 20.93 39.69
CA GLU A 303 25.95 20.19 40.02
C GLU A 303 27.09 20.44 39.03
N LEU A 304 28.17 21.04 39.54
CA LEU A 304 29.41 21.34 38.82
C LEU A 304 30.57 20.67 39.54
N VAL A 305 31.36 19.89 38.82
CA VAL A 305 32.58 19.24 39.33
C VAL A 305 33.79 19.77 38.59
N GLU A 306 34.85 20.05 39.34
CA GLU A 306 36.13 20.52 38.80
C GLU A 306 37.10 19.35 38.64
N TRP A 307 37.44 19.03 37.39
CA TRP A 307 38.33 17.93 37.06
C TRP A 307 39.73 18.41 36.69
N ASN A 308 40.68 18.06 37.54
CA ASN A 308 42.08 18.46 37.42
C ASN A 308 42.84 17.49 36.52
N GLY A 309 43.31 17.99 35.36
CA GLY A 309 44.44 17.44 34.62
C GLY A 309 44.49 15.93 34.28
N PRO A 310 45.66 15.45 33.81
CA PRO A 310 45.89 14.06 33.46
C PRO A 310 46.13 13.13 34.66
N ASP A 311 46.33 13.67 35.86
CA ASP A 311 46.53 12.90 37.09
C ASP A 311 45.24 12.79 37.89
N LEU A 312 44.95 11.59 38.41
CA LEU A 312 43.78 11.39 39.26
C LEU A 312 44.01 12.07 40.62
N HIS A 313 43.42 13.25 40.81
CA HIS A 313 43.38 13.91 42.10
C HIS A 313 42.27 13.33 42.97
N GLN A 314 42.64 12.85 44.16
CA GLN A 314 41.70 12.20 45.08
C GLN A 314 40.53 13.12 45.49
N GLN A 315 40.78 14.42 45.65
CA GLN A 315 39.73 15.40 45.90
C GLN A 315 38.71 15.47 44.75
N SER A 316 39.17 15.52 43.49
CA SER A 316 38.27 15.56 42.32
C SER A 316 37.42 14.28 42.22
N LEU A 317 37.95 13.13 42.63
CA LEU A 317 37.21 11.87 42.70
C LEU A 317 36.12 11.92 43.78
N GLU A 318 36.45 12.43 44.97
CA GLU A 318 35.51 12.55 46.09
C GLU A 318 34.38 13.54 45.76
N ASP A 319 34.72 14.68 45.16
CA ASP A 319 33.75 15.67 44.70
C ASP A 319 32.82 15.09 43.62
N LEU A 320 33.37 14.31 42.68
CA LEU A 320 32.59 13.62 41.65
C LEU A 320 31.64 12.58 42.26
N ARG A 321 32.11 11.78 43.21
CA ARG A 321 31.26 10.79 43.91
C ARG A 321 30.13 11.47 44.67
N ALA A 322 30.42 12.53 45.42
CA ALA A 322 29.40 13.30 46.13
C ALA A 322 28.36 13.90 45.18
N ALA A 323 28.79 14.44 44.03
CA ALA A 323 27.87 14.95 43.02
C ALA A 323 27.00 13.83 42.42
N LEU A 324 27.60 12.67 42.09
CA LEU A 324 26.88 11.50 41.58
C LEU A 324 25.84 10.96 42.57
N GLU A 325 26.08 11.05 43.87
CA GLU A 325 25.10 10.65 44.89
C GLU A 325 23.92 11.64 45.00
N ARG A 326 24.16 12.93 44.80
CA ARG A 326 23.12 13.98 44.86
C ARG A 326 22.22 14.00 43.62
N VAL A 327 22.76 13.68 42.45
CA VAL A 327 22.01 13.68 41.19
C VAL A 327 21.16 12.41 41.06
N PRO A 328 19.87 12.50 40.72
CA PRO A 328 19.05 11.32 40.43
C PRO A 328 19.43 10.70 39.09
N SER A 329 19.46 9.38 39.02
CA SER A 329 19.65 8.68 37.73
C SER A 329 18.34 8.66 36.93
N VAL A 330 18.43 8.93 35.63
CA VAL A 330 17.31 8.96 34.68
C VAL A 330 17.07 7.56 34.12
N PRO A 331 15.83 7.04 34.09
CA PRO A 331 15.56 5.74 33.48
C PRO A 331 15.80 5.80 31.97
N VAL A 332 16.43 4.76 31.39
CA VAL A 332 16.70 4.67 29.95
C VAL A 332 15.41 4.73 29.13
N ALA A 333 14.32 4.16 29.65
CA ALA A 333 13.00 4.23 29.01
C ALA A 333 12.46 5.67 28.85
N ALA A 334 12.86 6.62 29.70
CA ALA A 334 12.50 8.03 29.51
C ALA A 334 13.33 8.72 28.40
N LEU A 335 14.41 8.08 27.94
CA LEU A 335 15.24 8.57 26.83
C LEU A 335 14.66 8.13 25.48
N ASP A 336 14.06 6.93 25.43
CA ASP A 336 13.42 6.36 24.23
C ASP A 336 12.22 7.20 23.75
N ASP A 337 11.61 7.97 24.66
CA ASP A 337 10.48 8.86 24.38
C ASP A 337 10.78 9.85 23.25
N LEU A 338 12.03 10.26 23.04
CA LEU A 338 12.35 11.20 21.95
C LEU A 338 12.27 10.55 20.57
N TRP A 339 12.73 9.30 20.45
CA TRP A 339 12.60 8.55 19.19
C TRP A 339 11.15 8.19 18.93
N GLU A 340 10.43 7.72 19.94
CA GLU A 340 9.00 7.44 19.81
C GLU A 340 8.20 8.69 19.46
N ARG A 341 8.54 9.86 20.02
CA ARG A 341 7.95 11.15 19.64
C ARG A 341 8.30 11.51 18.19
N GLN A 342 9.54 11.30 17.75
CA GLN A 342 9.95 11.58 16.38
C GLN A 342 9.22 10.67 15.39
N GLU A 343 9.14 9.38 15.67
CA GLU A 343 8.43 8.39 14.84
C GLU A 343 6.93 8.67 14.81
N ARG A 344 6.32 8.94 15.97
CA ARG A 344 4.91 9.35 16.08
C ARG A 344 4.64 10.60 15.26
N ARG A 345 5.51 11.62 15.36
CA ARG A 345 5.34 12.87 14.63
C ARG A 345 5.58 12.72 13.14
N ALA A 346 6.57 11.93 12.73
CA ALA A 346 6.78 11.58 11.33
C ALA A 346 5.57 10.85 10.75
N LYS A 347 4.97 9.94 11.52
CA LYS A 347 3.74 9.23 11.16
C LYS A 347 2.53 10.17 11.06
N GLU A 348 2.36 11.10 11.99
CA GLU A 348 1.32 12.13 11.89
C GLU A 348 1.47 12.98 10.62
N LEU A 349 2.69 13.38 10.28
CA LEU A 349 2.97 14.15 9.06
C LEU A 349 2.70 13.32 7.80
N PHE A 350 3.12 12.05 7.79
CA PHE A 350 2.83 11.10 6.72
C PHE A 350 1.33 10.88 6.54
N ASP A 351 0.60 10.62 7.63
CA ASP A 351 -0.86 10.40 7.62
C ASP A 351 -1.62 11.67 7.19
N SER A 352 -1.07 12.86 7.45
CA SER A 352 -1.62 14.16 7.02
C SER A 352 -1.17 14.61 5.63
N GLN A 353 -0.39 13.80 4.91
CA GLN A 353 0.16 14.17 3.61
C GLN A 353 -0.96 14.44 2.60
N LEU A 354 -0.91 15.60 1.93
CA LEU A 354 -1.77 15.89 0.79
C LEU A 354 -1.39 15.01 -0.41
N PRO A 355 -2.37 14.45 -1.15
CA PRO A 355 -2.15 13.74 -2.39
C PRO A 355 -1.21 14.48 -3.33
N ARG A 356 -0.09 13.86 -3.71
CA ARG A 356 0.82 14.40 -4.72
C ARG A 356 0.65 13.65 -6.02
N TRP A 357 0.70 14.38 -7.11
CA TRP A 357 0.54 13.83 -8.46
C TRP A 357 1.85 13.93 -9.22
N LYS A 358 2.19 12.89 -9.97
CA LYS A 358 3.35 12.89 -10.86
C LYS A 358 2.97 12.28 -12.20
N ASP A 359 3.48 12.88 -13.26
CA ASP A 359 3.42 12.31 -14.60
C ASP A 359 4.32 11.07 -14.66
N VAL A 360 3.70 9.91 -14.84
CA VAL A 360 4.40 8.64 -15.04
C VAL A 360 4.04 8.10 -16.42
N GLN A 361 5.06 7.76 -17.21
CA GLN A 361 4.84 7.01 -18.43
C GLN A 361 4.53 5.56 -18.05
N MET A 362 3.32 5.13 -18.35
CA MET A 362 2.88 3.76 -18.12
C MET A 362 2.44 3.12 -19.43
N GLU A 363 2.70 1.83 -19.53
CA GLU A 363 2.25 1.01 -20.65
C GLU A 363 0.85 0.48 -20.31
N ILE A 364 -0.17 1.00 -20.99
CA ILE A 364 -1.58 0.68 -20.71
C ILE A 364 -2.11 -0.25 -21.80
N ALA A 365 -2.78 -1.32 -21.36
CA ALA A 365 -3.52 -2.22 -22.24
C ALA A 365 -4.82 -1.53 -22.71
N GLU A 366 -4.88 -1.16 -23.97
CA GLU A 366 -6.08 -0.62 -24.61
C GLU A 366 -6.74 -1.71 -25.46
N ASP A 367 -7.98 -2.07 -25.11
CA ASP A 367 -8.82 -2.93 -25.93
C ASP A 367 -9.38 -2.14 -27.12
N TYR A 368 -9.22 -2.70 -28.32
CA TYR A 368 -9.79 -2.15 -29.55
C TYR A 368 -10.48 -3.25 -30.37
N LEU A 369 -11.36 -2.84 -31.28
CA LEU A 369 -12.01 -3.74 -32.23
C LEU A 369 -11.21 -3.75 -33.53
N GLU A 370 -10.73 -4.93 -33.90
CA GLU A 370 -10.09 -5.17 -35.19
C GLU A 370 -11.13 -5.67 -36.18
N ASN A 371 -11.24 -5.00 -37.31
CA ASN A 371 -12.19 -5.36 -38.36
C ASN A 371 -11.53 -6.38 -39.27
N ARG A 372 -12.06 -7.60 -39.31
CA ARG A 372 -11.62 -8.64 -40.24
C ARG A 372 -12.75 -9.01 -41.18
N THR A 373 -12.50 -8.88 -42.49
CA THR A 373 -13.44 -9.36 -43.50
C THR A 373 -13.20 -10.85 -43.74
N VAL A 374 -14.22 -11.67 -43.50
CA VAL A 374 -14.19 -13.11 -43.71
C VAL A 374 -15.25 -13.48 -44.75
N GLU A 375 -14.88 -14.35 -45.69
CA GLU A 375 -15.82 -14.94 -46.64
C GLU A 375 -16.61 -16.05 -45.95
N GLU A 376 -17.91 -15.82 -45.73
CA GLU A 376 -18.82 -16.84 -45.20
C GLU A 376 -19.67 -17.43 -46.32
N PRO A 377 -19.81 -18.78 -46.37
CA PRO A 377 -20.73 -19.41 -47.29
C PRO A 377 -22.17 -19.05 -46.91
N TYR A 378 -22.97 -18.71 -47.89
CA TYR A 378 -24.41 -18.53 -47.74
C TYR A 378 -25.14 -19.30 -48.83
N ASN A 379 -26.39 -19.64 -48.53
CA ASN A 379 -27.24 -20.35 -49.46
C ASN A 379 -28.57 -19.59 -49.64
N ILE A 380 -28.86 -19.20 -50.88
CA ILE A 380 -30.14 -18.57 -51.24
C ILE A 380 -31.01 -19.62 -51.91
N SER A 381 -32.16 -19.90 -51.31
CA SER A 381 -33.20 -20.69 -51.95
C SER A 381 -33.91 -19.87 -53.02
N TYR A 382 -34.03 -20.41 -54.22
CA TYR A 382 -34.86 -19.84 -55.28
C TYR A 382 -35.81 -20.91 -55.84
N THR A 383 -36.94 -20.48 -56.39
CA THR A 383 -37.94 -21.39 -56.96
C THR A 383 -37.80 -21.39 -58.47
N GLU A 384 -37.69 -22.57 -59.08
CA GLU A 384 -37.63 -22.76 -60.52
C GLU A 384 -38.78 -23.69 -60.94
N GLU A 385 -39.51 -23.31 -61.99
CA GLU A 385 -40.58 -24.13 -62.55
C GLU A 385 -39.99 -25.21 -63.47
N GLU A 386 -40.10 -26.47 -63.07
CA GLU A 386 -39.66 -27.60 -63.87
C GLU A 386 -40.85 -28.35 -64.47
N PRO A 387 -40.80 -28.71 -65.77
CA PRO A 387 -41.84 -29.53 -66.39
C PRO A 387 -41.81 -30.95 -65.85
N TYR A 388 -42.97 -31.49 -65.53
CA TYR A 388 -43.18 -32.89 -65.18
C TYR A 388 -44.42 -33.46 -65.89
N GLU A 389 -44.43 -34.77 -66.12
CA GLU A 389 -45.60 -35.44 -66.70
C GLU A 389 -46.67 -35.67 -65.63
N GLU A 390 -47.79 -34.99 -65.77
CA GLU A 390 -48.98 -35.18 -64.95
C GLU A 390 -49.98 -36.06 -65.73
N LEU A 391 -50.45 -37.13 -65.09
CA LEU A 391 -51.55 -37.93 -65.59
C LEU A 391 -52.87 -37.31 -65.16
N TYR A 392 -53.76 -37.05 -66.11
CA TYR A 392 -55.11 -36.59 -65.80
C TYR A 392 -56.14 -37.42 -66.56
N GLU A 393 -57.32 -37.55 -65.96
CA GLU A 393 -58.44 -38.27 -66.57
C GLU A 393 -59.29 -37.28 -67.38
N SER A 394 -59.58 -37.62 -68.63
CA SER A 394 -60.50 -36.89 -69.51
C SER A 394 -61.60 -37.82 -70.00
N GLU A 395 -62.82 -37.35 -70.16
CA GLU A 395 -63.93 -38.18 -70.64
C GLU A 395 -64.18 -37.97 -72.14
N ASP A 396 -64.15 -39.06 -72.92
CA ASP A 396 -64.59 -39.06 -74.33
C ASP A 396 -66.03 -39.58 -74.41
N CYS A 397 -66.91 -38.84 -75.09
CA CYS A 397 -68.36 -39.06 -75.01
C CYS A 397 -69.03 -39.24 -76.38
N SER A 398 -69.88 -40.27 -76.52
CA SER A 398 -70.69 -40.57 -77.71
C SER A 398 -72.19 -40.69 -77.39
N TRP A 399 -73.07 -40.48 -78.38
CA TRP A 399 -74.53 -40.46 -78.20
C TRP A 399 -75.18 -41.75 -78.74
N ALA A 400 -75.97 -42.47 -77.93
CA ALA A 400 -76.68 -43.69 -78.34
C ALA A 400 -78.11 -43.73 -77.71
N PRO A 401 -79.15 -44.16 -78.45
CA PRO A 401 -80.53 -44.17 -77.95
C PRO A 401 -80.76 -45.34 -76.98
N VAL A 402 -81.19 -45.04 -75.75
CA VAL A 402 -81.43 -46.03 -74.69
C VAL A 402 -82.91 -45.99 -74.29
N LYS A 403 -83.59 -47.13 -74.35
CA LYS A 403 -84.95 -47.31 -73.81
C LYS A 403 -84.85 -47.60 -72.30
N LYS A 404 -85.37 -46.70 -71.47
CA LYS A 404 -85.47 -46.90 -70.02
C LYS A 404 -86.81 -46.42 -69.46
N THR A 405 -87.41 -47.26 -68.64
CA THR A 405 -88.58 -47.00 -67.79
C THR A 405 -88.15 -46.33 -66.49
N ALA A 406 -88.74 -45.20 -66.13
CA ALA A 406 -88.42 -44.43 -64.92
C ALA A 406 -89.67 -44.15 -64.06
N TRP A 407 -89.48 -44.05 -62.74
CA TRP A 407 -90.51 -43.92 -61.70
C TRP A 407 -90.43 -42.52 -61.07
N LYS A 408 -91.58 -41.93 -60.67
CA LYS A 408 -91.69 -40.55 -60.17
C LYS A 408 -91.88 -40.57 -58.64
N LYS A 409 -91.25 -39.62 -57.94
CA LYS A 409 -91.26 -39.50 -56.47
C LYS A 409 -91.88 -38.16 -56.07
N GLU A 410 -93.01 -38.18 -55.35
CA GLU A 410 -93.56 -37.00 -54.67
C GLU A 410 -93.19 -37.06 -53.18
N CYS A 411 -92.57 -36.01 -52.66
CA CYS A 411 -92.23 -35.88 -51.24
C CYS A 411 -93.04 -34.73 -50.62
N ARG A 412 -93.77 -34.99 -49.53
CA ARG A 412 -94.37 -33.97 -48.66
C ARG A 412 -93.52 -33.76 -47.41
N ILE A 413 -93.45 -32.51 -46.97
CA ILE A 413 -92.67 -32.02 -45.82
C ILE A 413 -93.49 -32.21 -44.54
N VAL A 414 -92.93 -32.90 -43.54
CA VAL A 414 -93.46 -32.90 -42.17
C VAL A 414 -92.66 -31.87 -41.37
N LYS A 415 -93.35 -30.85 -40.86
CA LYS A 415 -92.83 -29.88 -39.87
C LYS A 415 -92.61 -30.56 -38.52
N LEU A 416 -91.53 -30.19 -37.84
CA LEU A 416 -91.57 -29.95 -36.40
C LEU A 416 -91.90 -28.47 -36.18
#